data_AF-M4Z9N4-F1
#
_entry.id   AF-M4Z9N4-F1
#
_cell.length_a   1.000
_cell.length_b   1.000
_cell.length_c   1.000
_cell.angle_alpha   90.00
_cell.angle_beta   90.00
_cell.angle_gamma   90.00
#
_symmetry.space_group_name_H-M   'P 1'
#
loop_
_entity.id
_entity.type
_entity.pdbx_description
1 polymer ?
#
loop_
_entity_poly.entity_id
_entity_poly.type
_entity_poly.pdbx_seq_one_letter_code
_entity_poly.pdbx_strand_id
1 'polypeptide(L)'
;MKSIMAGALVLVVTSGACLAGTPLIDARQNVQSHRIYNGITSGRLTYPETQQLVRGQIHVQKLENKAKADGVVTPFERARINVAQSVQGARIFWKTHN
;
A
#
# COMPACT_ATOMS: atom_id res chain seq x y z
N MET A 1 -6.74 4.10 -63.07
CA MET A 1 -5.79 4.84 -62.20
C MET A 1 -6.58 5.66 -61.18
N LYS A 2 -6.44 5.35 -59.89
CA LYS A 2 -6.57 6.22 -58.68
C LYS A 2 -6.83 5.33 -57.47
N SER A 3 -5.72 4.90 -56.90
CA SER A 3 -5.56 4.32 -55.56
C SER A 3 -6.02 5.30 -54.48
N ILE A 4 -6.73 4.82 -53.45
CA ILE A 4 -6.56 5.34 -52.07
C ILE A 4 -6.73 4.14 -51.12
N MET A 5 -5.60 3.60 -50.68
CA MET A 5 -5.51 2.80 -49.47
C MET A 5 -5.65 3.74 -48.29
N ALA A 6 -6.75 3.66 -47.55
CA ALA A 6 -6.88 4.29 -46.24
C ALA A 6 -6.60 3.21 -45.18
N GLY A 7 -5.34 3.11 -44.77
CA GLY A 7 -4.90 2.20 -43.73
C GLY A 7 -5.58 2.52 -42.40
N ALA A 8 -6.34 1.57 -41.88
CA ALA A 8 -6.89 1.63 -40.54
C ALA A 8 -5.73 1.46 -39.53
N LEU A 9 -5.22 2.58 -39.02
CA LEU A 9 -4.34 2.58 -37.86
C LEU A 9 -5.20 2.30 -36.63
N VAL A 10 -5.36 1.01 -36.29
CA VAL A 10 -5.93 0.59 -35.00
C VAL A 10 -4.91 0.96 -33.93
N LEU A 11 -5.14 2.10 -33.27
CA LEU A 11 -4.43 2.49 -32.06
C LEU A 11 -4.91 1.56 -30.95
N VAL A 12 -4.28 0.39 -30.84
CA VAL A 12 -4.45 -0.49 -29.69
C VAL A 12 -3.89 0.27 -28.49
N VAL A 13 -4.78 0.90 -27.73
CA VAL A 13 -4.51 1.39 -26.38
C VAL A 13 -4.24 0.15 -25.54
N THR A 14 -2.97 -0.27 -25.52
CA THR A 14 -2.50 -1.39 -24.71
C THR A 14 -2.56 -0.94 -23.25
N SER A 15 -3.57 -1.47 -22.57
CA SER A 15 -3.63 -1.84 -21.16
C SER A 15 -2.76 -1.03 -20.21
N GLY A 16 -3.39 -0.22 -19.36
CA GLY A 16 -2.75 0.49 -18.26
C GLY A 16 -1.84 -0.44 -17.45
N ALA A 17 -0.53 -0.26 -17.63
CA ALA A 17 0.47 -0.87 -16.78
C ALA A 17 0.23 -0.34 -15.37
N CYS A 18 -0.40 -1.16 -14.54
CA CYS A 18 -0.42 -0.98 -13.10
C CYS A 18 1.01 -1.29 -12.62
N LEU A 19 1.89 -0.29 -12.77
CA LEU A 19 3.25 -0.31 -12.25
C LEU A 19 3.20 -0.81 -10.80
N ALA A 20 4.14 -1.68 -10.43
CA ALA A 20 4.26 -2.23 -9.07
C ALA A 20 4.34 -1.17 -7.95
N GLY A 21 4.52 0.11 -8.29
CA GLY A 21 4.47 1.22 -7.34
C GLY A 21 3.15 1.29 -6.57
N THR A 22 3.25 1.41 -5.25
CA THR A 22 2.11 1.56 -4.33
C THR A 22 2.17 2.86 -3.53
N PRO A 23 2.37 4.04 -4.15
CA PRO A 23 2.74 5.28 -3.45
C PRO A 23 1.77 5.69 -2.33
N LEU A 24 0.46 5.41 -2.49
CA LEU A 24 -0.54 5.70 -1.45
C LEU A 24 -0.45 4.74 -0.24
N ILE A 25 -0.07 3.49 -0.46
CA ILE A 25 0.16 2.51 0.62
C ILE A 25 1.43 2.93 1.38
N ASP A 26 2.50 3.23 0.66
CA ASP A 26 3.79 3.63 1.21
C ASP A 26 3.63 4.90 2.07
N ALA A 27 2.91 5.90 1.56
CA ALA A 27 2.59 7.13 2.30
C ALA A 27 1.82 6.86 3.61
N ARG A 28 0.86 5.92 3.58
CA ARG A 28 0.10 5.53 4.79
C ARG A 28 0.98 4.83 5.82
N GLN A 29 1.88 3.94 5.39
CA GLN A 29 2.84 3.27 6.28
C GLN A 29 3.77 4.28 6.96
N ASN A 30 4.23 5.29 6.21
CA ASN A 30 5.06 6.34 6.77
C ASN A 30 4.32 7.12 7.87
N VAL A 31 3.08 7.56 7.60
CA VAL A 31 2.24 8.24 8.60
C VAL A 31 2.00 7.37 9.82
N GLN A 32 1.73 6.07 9.64
CA GLN A 32 1.52 5.14 10.74
C GLN A 32 2.80 4.93 11.57
N SER A 33 3.96 4.85 10.91
CA SER A 33 5.27 4.77 11.57
C SER A 33 5.56 6.01 12.41
N HIS A 34 5.25 7.20 11.89
CA HIS A 34 5.34 8.44 12.66
C HIS A 34 4.43 8.45 13.89
N ARG A 35 3.19 7.93 13.80
CA ARG A 35 2.30 7.82 14.97
C ARG A 35 2.84 6.87 16.03
N ILE A 36 3.41 5.73 15.61
CA ILE A 36 4.07 4.79 16.54
C ILE A 36 5.27 5.48 17.19
N TYR A 37 6.12 6.15 16.41
CA TYR A 37 7.28 6.88 16.93
C TYR A 37 6.87 7.95 17.96
N ASN A 38 5.87 8.77 17.62
CA ASN A 38 5.33 9.78 18.53
C ASN A 38 4.73 9.16 19.80
N GLY A 39 4.08 8.01 19.67
CA GLY A 39 3.57 7.25 20.83
C GLY A 39 4.68 6.78 21.75
N ILE A 40 5.81 6.33 21.20
CA ILE A 40 7.00 5.96 21.98
C ILE A 40 7.60 7.19 22.68
N THR A 41 7.86 8.27 21.93
CA THR A 41 8.52 9.47 22.48
C THR A 41 7.68 10.20 23.51
N SER A 42 6.36 10.18 23.35
CA SER A 42 5.43 10.75 24.33
C SER A 42 5.10 9.84 25.52
N GLY A 43 5.61 8.60 25.53
CA GLY A 43 5.33 7.62 26.58
C GLY A 43 3.91 7.03 26.55
N ARG A 44 3.12 7.31 25.52
CA ARG A 44 1.77 6.75 25.33
C ARG A 44 1.78 5.28 24.91
N LEU A 45 2.89 4.81 24.34
CA LEU A 45 3.07 3.40 23.98
C LEU A 45 4.10 2.76 24.89
N THR A 46 3.71 1.65 25.51
CA THR A 46 4.66 0.78 26.20
C THR A 46 5.45 -0.08 25.20
N TYR A 47 6.63 -0.56 25.59
CA TYR A 47 7.45 -1.46 24.76
C TYR A 47 6.67 -2.65 24.15
N PRO A 48 5.88 -3.44 24.91
CA PRO A 48 5.13 -4.56 24.33
C PRO A 48 4.08 -4.10 23.30
N GLU A 49 3.46 -2.94 23.51
CA GLU A 49 2.48 -2.38 22.56
C GLU A 49 3.15 -1.91 21.27
N THR A 50 4.27 -1.20 21.39
CA THR A 50 5.12 -0.85 20.25
C THR A 50 5.51 -2.08 19.46
N GLN A 51 5.97 -3.14 20.12
CA GLN A 51 6.34 -4.39 19.46
C GLN A 51 5.16 -5.02 18.71
N GLN A 52 3.96 -4.98 19.29
CA GLN A 52 2.74 -5.47 18.63
C GLN A 52 2.39 -4.63 17.38
N LEU A 53 2.48 -3.30 17.46
CA LEU A 53 2.21 -2.41 16.34
C LEU A 53 3.24 -2.56 15.21
N VAL A 54 4.52 -2.69 15.55
CA VAL A 54 5.62 -2.93 14.59
C VAL A 54 5.44 -4.26 13.86
N ARG A 55 5.09 -5.35 14.57
CA ARG A 55 4.74 -6.63 13.94
C ARG A 55 3.57 -6.48 12.96
N GLY A 56 2.60 -5.63 13.32
CA GLY A 56 1.50 -5.25 12.45
C GLY A 56 1.96 -4.58 11.14
N GLN A 57 2.85 -3.59 11.23
CA GLN A 57 3.44 -2.92 10.06
C GLN A 57 4.22 -3.91 9.17
N ILE A 58 5.04 -4.78 9.78
CA ILE A 58 5.80 -5.81 9.06
C ILE A 58 4.86 -6.75 8.30
N HIS A 59 3.74 -7.13 8.89
CA HIS A 59 2.76 -7.97 8.19
C HIS A 59 2.21 -7.29 6.94
N VAL A 60 1.88 -5.99 7.03
CA VAL A 60 1.39 -5.25 5.86
C VAL A 60 2.48 -5.09 4.79
N GLN A 61 3.72 -4.80 5.20
CA GLN A 61 4.85 -4.74 4.26
C GLN A 61 5.08 -6.07 3.53
N LYS A 62 4.91 -7.21 4.22
CA LYS A 62 5.01 -8.53 3.58
C LYS A 62 3.92 -8.76 2.54
N LEU A 63 2.69 -8.28 2.77
CA LEU A 63 1.60 -8.38 1.79
C LEU A 63 1.91 -7.53 0.56
N GLU A 64 2.42 -6.32 0.77
CA GLU A 64 2.82 -5.42 -0.31
C GLU A 64 3.99 -5.99 -1.13
N ASN A 65 5.04 -6.47 -0.47
CA ASN A 65 6.17 -7.10 -1.15
C ASN A 65 5.74 -8.32 -1.95
N LYS A 66 4.78 -9.11 -1.43
CA LYS A 66 4.21 -10.25 -2.16
C LYS A 66 3.44 -9.79 -3.40
N ALA A 67 2.63 -8.74 -3.29
CA ALA A 67 1.88 -8.18 -4.42
C ALA A 67 2.78 -7.47 -5.45
N LYS A 68 4.00 -7.07 -5.07
CA LYS A 68 5.00 -6.48 -5.97
C LYS A 68 5.86 -7.54 -6.67
N ALA A 69 5.86 -8.79 -6.20
CA ALA A 69 6.83 -9.81 -6.57
C ALA A 69 6.72 -10.27 -8.03
N ASP A 70 5.51 -10.27 -8.59
CA ASP A 70 5.22 -10.58 -10.00
C ASP A 70 5.28 -9.35 -10.92
N GLY A 71 5.64 -8.19 -10.37
CA GLY A 71 5.78 -6.92 -11.09
C GLY A 71 4.47 -6.17 -11.33
N VAL A 72 3.32 -6.71 -10.90
CA VAL A 72 2.00 -6.10 -11.14
C VAL A 72 1.11 -6.22 -9.90
N VAL A 73 0.80 -5.09 -9.27
CA VAL A 73 -0.13 -5.08 -8.13
C VAL A 73 -1.57 -5.03 -8.65
N THR A 74 -2.29 -6.15 -8.49
CA THR A 74 -3.68 -6.26 -8.94
C THR A 74 -4.64 -5.43 -8.06
N PRO A 75 -5.85 -5.08 -8.55
CA PRO A 75 -6.85 -4.38 -7.74
C PRO A 75 -7.26 -5.15 -6.48
N PHE A 76 -7.34 -6.48 -6.56
CA PHE A 76 -7.70 -7.33 -5.42
C PHE A 76 -6.60 -7.34 -4.34
N GLU A 77 -5.34 -7.45 -4.74
CA GLU A 77 -4.21 -7.36 -3.80
C GLU A 77 -4.13 -5.97 -3.17
N ARG A 78 -4.34 -4.92 -3.97
CA ARG A 78 -4.41 -3.55 -3.46
C ARG A 78 -5.54 -3.39 -2.46
N ALA A 79 -6.73 -3.95 -2.71
CA ALA A 79 -7.84 -3.92 -1.76
C ALA A 79 -7.49 -4.66 -0.46
N ARG A 80 -6.87 -5.84 -0.56
CA ARG A 80 -6.42 -6.63 0.60
C ARG A 80 -5.41 -5.87 1.46
N ILE A 81 -4.42 -5.24 0.83
CA ILE A 81 -3.42 -4.41 1.52
C ILE A 81 -4.10 -3.21 2.20
N ASN A 82 -5.05 -2.56 1.51
CA ASN A 82 -5.80 -1.45 2.09
C ASN A 82 -6.61 -1.84 3.33
N VAL A 83 -7.27 -3.00 3.32
CA VAL A 83 -7.97 -3.50 4.51
C VAL A 83 -7.00 -3.74 5.65
N ALA A 84 -5.85 -4.38 5.38
CA ALA A 84 -4.82 -4.60 6.38
C ALA A 84 -4.27 -3.27 6.96
N GLN A 85 -4.05 -2.27 6.11
CA GLN A 85 -3.67 -0.90 6.50
C GLN A 85 -4.71 -0.26 7.43
N SER A 86 -6.00 -0.35 7.10
CA SER A 86 -7.07 0.23 7.92
C SER A 86 -7.15 -0.42 9.31
N VAL A 87 -7.01 -1.74 9.38
CA VAL A 87 -6.97 -2.47 10.66
C VAL A 87 -5.76 -2.02 11.50
N GLN A 88 -4.58 -1.86 10.89
CA GLN A 88 -3.43 -1.34 11.61
C GLN A 88 -3.60 0.11 12.06
N GLY A 89 -4.15 0.97 11.21
CA GLY A 89 -4.46 2.35 11.56
C GLY A 89 -5.38 2.44 12.77
N ALA A 90 -6.42 1.61 12.84
CA ALA A 90 -7.30 1.52 13.99
C ALA A 90 -6.56 1.06 15.26
N ARG A 91 -5.73 0.01 15.16
CA ARG A 91 -4.94 -0.49 16.31
C ARG A 91 -3.98 0.56 16.84
N ILE A 92 -3.28 1.28 15.95
CA ILE A 92 -2.39 2.37 16.34
C ILE A 92 -3.19 3.44 17.07
N PHE A 93 -4.32 3.85 16.52
CA PHE A 93 -5.19 4.86 17.14
C PHE A 93 -5.60 4.44 18.56
N TRP A 94 -6.13 3.24 18.74
CA TRP A 94 -6.53 2.75 20.06
C TRP A 94 -5.35 2.71 21.04
N LYS A 95 -4.21 2.19 20.61
CA LYS A 95 -3.02 2.07 21.47
C LYS A 95 -2.40 3.41 21.83
N THR A 96 -2.47 4.42 20.97
CA THR A 96 -1.94 5.75 21.29
C THR A 96 -2.91 6.64 22.09
N HIS A 97 -4.14 6.19 22.35
CA HIS A 97 -5.16 6.95 23.11
C HIS A 97 -5.66 6.22 24.36
N ASN A 98 -5.02 5.12 24.76
CA ASN A 98 -5.17 4.51 26.08
C ASN A 98 -4.32 5.26 27.11
#